data_AF-A0A818WRN0-F1
#
_entry.id   AF-A0A818WRN0-F1
#
_cell.length_a   1.000
_cell.length_b   1.000
_cell.length_c   1.000
_cell.angle_alpha   90.00
_cell.angle_beta   90.00
_cell.angle_gamma   90.00
#
_symmetry.space_group_name_H-M   'P 1'
#
loop_
_entity.id
_entity.type
_entity.pdbx_description
1 polymer ?
#
loop_
_entity_poly.entity_id
_entity_poly.type
_entity_poly.pdbx_seq_one_letter_code
_entity_poly.pdbx_strand_id
1 'polypeptide(L)'
;MSIRNKKCVQQSKKDEESPQHTVLLDISPRFQWDHGNGYCGEVSLQCIGLYYGAWISQGLIRDLNKGEFLLQRMSPNDKRDPLRTISLLRFEYDEWDWKNSPPAQYREFCRWMKLSLVRKHPVMFGIFLPDDDCDDYDHIIPAVGIRYRYSDVYDPDDKLTFYDLYSPRAFERCLSEETMASTRADMSTINIRGERIPLITDYGIAITGVRDKDRVTLLVHLAVSARDEPDPEIHMFFFVMLPTSLLP
;
A
#
# COMPACT_ATOMS: atom_id res chain seq x y z
N MET A 1 45.40 26.70 52.41
CA MET A 1 44.25 25.97 51.87
C MET A 1 43.34 26.98 51.19
N SER A 2 43.32 27.02 49.86
CA SER A 2 42.39 27.86 49.09
C SER A 2 41.79 26.99 47.99
N ILE A 3 40.48 26.78 48.11
CA ILE A 3 39.69 25.85 47.30
C ILE A 3 39.44 26.50 45.94
N ARG A 4 40.09 25.98 44.90
CA ARG A 4 39.79 26.35 43.51
C ARG A 4 38.43 25.74 43.13
N ASN A 5 37.41 26.59 43.06
CA ASN A 5 36.12 26.26 42.44
C ASN A 5 36.32 25.95 40.95
N LYS A 6 36.39 24.65 40.61
CA LYS A 6 36.16 24.17 39.25
C LYS A 6 34.67 24.33 38.95
N LYS A 7 34.28 25.37 38.22
CA LYS A 7 32.98 25.40 37.55
C LYS A 7 32.98 24.27 36.52
N CYS A 8 32.19 23.23 36.81
CA CYS A 8 31.80 22.23 35.83
C CYS A 8 31.00 22.96 34.75
N VAL A 9 31.62 23.21 33.60
CA VAL A 9 30.92 23.65 32.41
C VAL A 9 30.08 22.46 31.98
N GLN A 10 28.81 22.45 32.38
CA GLN A 10 27.80 21.61 31.74
C GLN A 10 27.61 22.18 30.34
N GLN A 11 28.38 21.65 29.41
CA GLN A 11 28.13 21.81 27.99
C GLN A 11 26.91 20.95 27.69
N SER A 12 25.74 21.59 27.63
CA SER A 12 24.53 20.98 27.09
C SER A 12 24.84 20.58 25.65
N LYS A 13 25.01 19.27 25.42
CA LYS A 13 24.87 18.71 24.09
C LYS A 13 23.42 18.97 23.69
N LYS A 14 23.24 19.96 22.83
CA LYS A 14 22.05 20.07 21.99
C LYS A 14 22.06 18.79 21.17
N ASP A 15 21.12 17.89 21.42
CA ASP A 15 20.92 16.74 20.55
C ASP A 15 20.70 17.29 19.14
N GLU A 16 21.66 17.08 18.25
CA GLU A 16 21.48 17.35 16.82
C GLU A 16 20.41 16.37 16.33
N GLU A 17 19.17 16.85 16.28
CA GLU A 17 18.06 16.10 15.70
C GLU A 17 18.44 15.73 14.27
N SER A 18 18.56 14.43 14.01
CA SER A 18 18.94 13.93 12.68
C SER A 18 17.90 14.37 11.65
N PRO A 19 18.33 14.71 10.42
CA PRO A 19 17.42 15.25 9.41
C PRO A 19 16.32 14.24 9.08
N GLN A 20 15.08 14.73 9.01
CA GLN A 20 13.93 13.93 8.58
C GLN A 20 13.85 13.93 7.04
N HIS A 21 13.73 12.74 6.45
CA HIS A 21 13.55 12.52 5.02
C HIS A 21 12.08 12.23 4.70
N THR A 22 11.64 12.54 3.49
CA THR A 22 10.28 12.24 3.01
C THR A 22 10.35 11.68 1.60
N VAL A 23 9.66 10.56 1.38
CA VAL A 23 9.32 10.05 0.06
C VAL A 23 7.81 10.07 -0.07
N LEU A 24 7.32 10.67 -1.15
CA LEU A 24 5.93 10.63 -1.56
C LEU A 24 5.91 10.34 -3.06
N LEU A 25 5.24 9.26 -3.45
CA LEU A 25 5.13 8.81 -4.82
C LEU A 25 3.97 9.54 -5.50
N ASP A 26 4.15 9.85 -6.78
CA ASP A 26 3.14 10.53 -7.60
C ASP A 26 2.06 9.54 -8.05
N ILE A 27 1.23 9.15 -7.08
CA ILE A 27 0.13 8.19 -7.22
C ILE A 27 -1.13 8.92 -6.81
N SER A 28 -2.14 8.97 -7.67
CA SER A 28 -3.41 9.59 -7.30
C SER A 28 -4.32 8.61 -6.53
N PRO A 29 -5.06 9.07 -5.50
CA PRO A 29 -6.04 8.23 -4.82
C PRO A 29 -7.15 7.80 -5.79
N ARG A 30 -7.64 6.58 -5.62
CA ARG A 30 -8.73 6.01 -6.40
C ARG A 30 -9.74 5.31 -5.51
N PHE A 31 -10.94 5.10 -6.04
CA PHE A 31 -12.02 4.43 -5.34
C PHE A 31 -12.20 3.01 -5.85
N GLN A 32 -12.32 2.07 -4.91
CA GLN A 32 -12.71 0.71 -5.27
C GLN A 32 -14.16 0.67 -5.73
N TRP A 33 -14.50 -0.33 -6.54
CA TRP A 33 -15.90 -0.72 -6.70
C TRP A 33 -16.41 -1.43 -5.43
N ASP A 34 -17.61 -1.07 -4.99
CA ASP A 34 -18.19 -1.48 -3.70
C ASP A 34 -19.18 -2.65 -3.85
N HIS A 35 -18.77 -3.68 -4.60
CA HIS A 35 -19.55 -4.91 -4.81
C HIS A 35 -18.63 -6.11 -5.07
N GLY A 36 -19.19 -7.30 -5.15
CA GLY A 36 -18.42 -8.52 -5.47
C GLY A 36 -17.33 -8.84 -4.43
N ASN A 37 -17.62 -8.61 -3.14
CA ASN A 37 -16.69 -8.67 -2.00
C ASN A 37 -15.60 -7.58 -2.00
N GLY A 38 -15.86 -6.43 -2.63
CA GLY A 38 -14.92 -5.31 -2.71
C GLY A 38 -13.90 -5.51 -3.82
N TYR A 39 -13.14 -4.47 -4.15
CA TYR A 39 -12.09 -4.47 -5.20
C TYR A 39 -10.77 -3.87 -4.68
N CYS A 40 -10.51 -3.99 -3.38
CA CYS A 40 -9.42 -3.31 -2.69
C CYS A 40 -8.03 -3.67 -3.25
N GLY A 41 -7.79 -4.96 -3.52
CA GLY A 41 -6.56 -5.44 -4.14
C GLY A 41 -6.42 -4.98 -5.59
N GLU A 42 -7.51 -5.00 -6.36
CA GLU A 42 -7.54 -4.57 -7.75
C GLU A 42 -7.27 -3.07 -7.88
N VAL A 43 -7.97 -2.23 -7.12
CA VAL A 43 -7.74 -0.78 -7.17
C VAL A 43 -6.38 -0.39 -6.60
N SER A 44 -5.86 -1.12 -5.60
CA SER A 44 -4.49 -0.93 -5.10
C SER A 44 -3.48 -1.18 -6.21
N LEU A 45 -3.62 -2.27 -6.95
CA LEU A 45 -2.74 -2.58 -8.08
C LEU A 45 -2.95 -1.62 -9.26
N GLN A 46 -4.17 -1.13 -9.49
CA GLN A 46 -4.44 -0.07 -10.47
C GLN A 46 -3.71 1.23 -10.09
N CYS A 47 -3.82 1.70 -8.84
CA CYS A 47 -3.10 2.87 -8.34
C CYS A 47 -1.60 2.75 -8.61
N ILE A 48 -1.02 1.60 -8.27
CA ILE A 48 0.40 1.32 -8.49
C ILE A 48 0.73 1.20 -9.98
N GLY A 49 -0.15 0.63 -10.79
CA GLY A 49 0.02 0.56 -12.24
C GLY A 49 0.18 1.94 -12.87
N LEU A 50 -0.58 2.93 -12.41
CA LEU A 50 -0.48 4.31 -12.89
C LEU A 50 0.89 4.93 -12.62
N TYR A 51 1.50 4.61 -11.47
CA TYR A 51 2.87 5.00 -11.16
C TYR A 51 3.88 4.46 -12.18
N TYR A 52 3.61 3.30 -12.75
CA TYR A 52 4.44 2.66 -13.78
C TYR A 52 3.93 2.87 -15.21
N GLY A 53 2.98 3.79 -15.39
CA GLY A 53 2.54 4.21 -16.71
C GLY A 53 1.50 3.28 -17.34
N ALA A 54 0.87 2.42 -16.54
CA ALA A 54 -0.12 1.44 -16.98
C ALA A 54 -1.50 1.73 -16.37
N TRP A 55 -2.47 2.06 -17.21
CA TRP A 55 -3.89 2.04 -16.81
C TRP A 55 -4.43 0.62 -16.98
N ILE A 56 -4.82 -0.02 -15.87
CA ILE A 56 -5.35 -1.38 -15.86
C ILE A 56 -6.67 -1.34 -15.09
N SER A 57 -7.75 -1.84 -15.71
CA SER A 57 -9.08 -1.85 -15.09
C SER A 57 -9.15 -2.74 -13.85
N GLN A 58 -9.92 -2.35 -12.84
CA GLN A 58 -10.22 -3.19 -11.67
C GLN A 58 -10.78 -4.55 -12.11
N GLY A 59 -11.73 -4.56 -13.05
CA GLY A 59 -12.31 -5.79 -13.62
C GLY A 59 -11.28 -6.67 -14.33
N LEU A 60 -10.38 -6.09 -15.13
CA LEU A 60 -9.33 -6.86 -15.81
C LEU A 60 -8.38 -7.54 -14.82
N ILE A 61 -8.03 -6.86 -13.72
CA ILE A 61 -7.17 -7.46 -12.68
C ILE A 61 -7.88 -8.66 -12.04
N ARG A 62 -9.17 -8.51 -11.70
CA ARG A 62 -10.00 -9.58 -11.17
C ARG A 62 -10.13 -10.77 -12.11
N ASP A 63 -10.37 -10.52 -13.39
CA ASP A 63 -10.49 -11.56 -14.41
C ASP A 63 -9.20 -12.37 -14.56
N LEU A 64 -8.06 -11.68 -14.63
CA LEU A 64 -6.75 -12.33 -14.68
C LEU A 64 -6.46 -13.16 -13.42
N ASN A 65 -6.89 -12.65 -12.26
CA ASN A 65 -6.76 -13.33 -10.99
C ASN A 65 -7.80 -14.45 -10.78
N LYS A 66 -8.82 -14.53 -11.64
CA LYS A 66 -9.92 -15.51 -11.55
C LYS A 66 -10.75 -15.34 -10.27
N GLY A 67 -10.96 -14.10 -9.87
CA GLY A 67 -11.67 -13.70 -8.66
C GLY A 67 -10.91 -12.63 -7.89
N GLU A 68 -11.40 -12.31 -6.70
CA GLU A 68 -10.85 -11.29 -5.81
C GLU A 68 -9.32 -11.37 -5.66
N PHE A 69 -8.66 -10.22 -5.83
CA PHE A 69 -7.22 -10.08 -5.63
C PHE A 69 -6.88 -10.03 -4.13
N LEU A 70 -6.42 -11.16 -3.60
CA LEU A 70 -5.89 -11.31 -2.25
C LEU A 70 -4.36 -11.32 -2.27
N LEU A 71 -3.70 -10.92 -1.18
CA LEU A 71 -2.24 -10.94 -1.02
C LEU A 71 -1.67 -12.35 -0.74
N GLN A 72 -2.51 -13.33 -0.43
CA GLN A 72 -2.12 -14.74 -0.35
C GLN A 72 -3.10 -15.65 -1.09
N ARG A 73 -2.61 -16.86 -1.40
CA ARG A 73 -3.46 -17.97 -1.81
C ARG A 73 -4.12 -18.56 -0.56
N MET A 74 -5.45 -18.56 -0.52
CA MET A 74 -6.22 -19.04 0.63
C MET A 74 -6.17 -20.57 0.81
N SER A 75 -5.94 -21.31 -0.28
CA SER A 75 -5.77 -22.77 -0.22
C SER A 75 -4.94 -23.31 -1.39
N PRO A 76 -4.41 -24.55 -1.31
CA PRO A 76 -3.69 -25.18 -2.42
C PRO A 76 -4.54 -25.32 -3.71
N ASN A 77 -5.86 -25.45 -3.56
CA ASN A 77 -6.82 -25.59 -4.66
C ASN A 77 -7.34 -24.24 -5.17
N ASP A 78 -7.00 -23.14 -4.50
CA ASP A 78 -7.39 -21.81 -4.93
C ASP A 78 -6.71 -21.50 -6.28
N LYS A 79 -7.53 -21.19 -7.29
CA LYS A 79 -7.06 -20.86 -8.63
C LYS A 79 -6.58 -19.42 -8.73
N ARG A 80 -6.89 -18.59 -7.72
CA ARG A 80 -6.38 -17.22 -7.56
C ARG A 80 -4.90 -17.29 -7.18
N ASP A 81 -4.12 -16.40 -7.78
CA ASP A 81 -2.68 -16.34 -7.60
C ASP A 81 -2.22 -14.89 -7.89
N PRO A 82 -2.08 -14.05 -6.85
CA PRO A 82 -1.77 -12.63 -7.03
C PRO A 82 -0.44 -12.43 -7.76
N LEU A 83 0.57 -13.24 -7.47
CA LEU A 83 1.90 -13.13 -8.07
C LEU A 83 1.89 -13.49 -9.55
N ARG A 84 1.09 -14.50 -9.92
CA ARG A 84 0.84 -14.82 -11.32
C ARG A 84 0.11 -13.68 -12.02
N THR A 85 -0.89 -13.07 -11.40
CA THR A 85 -1.63 -11.93 -11.95
C THR A 85 -0.71 -10.75 -12.21
N ILE A 86 0.11 -10.36 -11.21
CA ILE A 86 1.14 -9.31 -11.35
C ILE A 86 2.10 -9.63 -12.49
N SER A 87 2.54 -10.89 -12.60
CA SER A 87 3.42 -11.33 -13.70
C SER A 87 2.76 -11.26 -15.09
N LEU A 88 1.47 -11.58 -15.19
CA LEU A 88 0.70 -11.49 -16.45
C LEU A 88 0.52 -10.04 -16.88
N LEU A 89 0.36 -9.13 -15.93
CA LEU A 89 0.33 -7.67 -16.13
C LEU A 89 1.71 -7.07 -16.42
N ARG A 90 2.76 -7.89 -16.50
CA ARG A 90 4.15 -7.50 -16.80
C ARG A 90 4.76 -6.59 -15.75
N PHE A 91 4.42 -6.76 -14.48
CA PHE A 91 5.15 -6.11 -13.39
C PHE A 91 6.27 -7.00 -12.83
N GLU A 92 7.29 -6.33 -12.30
CA GLU A 92 8.25 -6.89 -11.36
C GLU A 92 7.80 -6.60 -9.94
N TYR A 93 8.09 -7.51 -9.01
CA TYR A 93 7.62 -7.39 -7.64
C TYR A 93 8.60 -8.01 -6.65
N ASP A 94 8.47 -7.57 -5.40
CA ASP A 94 9.08 -8.16 -4.21
C ASP A 94 7.94 -8.45 -3.22
N GLU A 95 7.77 -9.72 -2.82
CA GLU A 95 6.72 -10.14 -1.88
C GLU A 95 7.33 -10.23 -0.48
N TRP A 96 6.62 -9.75 0.53
CA TRP A 96 6.97 -10.00 1.92
C TRP A 96 6.89 -11.51 2.23
N ASP A 97 7.99 -12.10 2.73
CA ASP A 97 8.05 -13.54 3.04
C ASP A 97 7.39 -13.86 4.38
N TRP A 98 6.07 -13.69 4.43
CA TRP A 98 5.26 -13.95 5.61
C TRP A 98 5.26 -15.43 6.05
N LYS A 99 5.59 -16.36 5.14
CA LYS A 99 5.57 -17.81 5.43
C LYS A 99 6.78 -18.24 6.23
N ASN A 100 7.95 -17.67 5.95
CA ASN A 100 9.20 -18.03 6.63
C ASN A 100 9.61 -17.01 7.70
N SER A 101 8.87 -15.91 7.85
CA SER A 101 9.11 -14.93 8.92
C SER A 101 8.56 -15.42 10.28
N PRO A 102 9.33 -15.29 11.38
CA PRO A 102 8.84 -15.63 12.72
C PRO A 102 7.58 -14.82 13.09
N PRO A 103 6.67 -15.36 13.93
CA PRO A 103 5.50 -14.63 14.42
C PRO A 103 5.88 -13.30 15.11
N ALA A 104 4.95 -12.35 15.10
CA ALA A 104 5.18 -10.93 15.43
C ALA A 104 6.01 -10.21 14.36
N GLN A 105 5.56 -10.35 13.11
CA GLN A 105 6.23 -9.88 11.90
C GLN A 105 6.26 -8.35 11.77
N TYR A 106 5.34 -7.64 12.46
CA TYR A 106 5.02 -6.23 12.24
C TYR A 106 6.23 -5.29 12.07
N ARG A 107 7.23 -5.39 12.95
CA ARG A 107 8.39 -4.48 12.90
C ARG A 107 9.28 -4.73 11.69
N GLU A 108 9.55 -5.99 11.38
CA GLU A 108 10.36 -6.36 10.22
C GLU A 108 9.58 -6.12 8.93
N PHE A 109 8.27 -6.35 8.93
CA PHE A 109 7.38 -5.98 7.83
C PHE A 109 7.42 -4.46 7.57
N CYS A 110 7.22 -3.64 8.60
CA CYS A 110 7.31 -2.19 8.51
C CYS A 110 8.67 -1.72 7.99
N ARG A 111 9.76 -2.35 8.44
CA ARG A 111 11.11 -2.10 7.95
C ARG A 111 11.26 -2.45 6.47
N TRP A 112 10.74 -3.59 6.02
CA TRP A 112 10.74 -4.02 4.62
C TRP A 112 9.94 -3.04 3.74
N MET A 113 8.70 -2.70 4.16
CA MET A 113 7.84 -1.75 3.46
C MET A 113 8.52 -0.37 3.34
N LYS A 114 9.13 0.12 4.41
CA LYS A 114 9.93 1.35 4.41
C LYS A 114 11.08 1.30 3.41
N LEU A 115 11.85 0.22 3.38
CA LEU A 115 12.95 0.07 2.42
C LEU A 115 12.46 0.07 0.97
N SER A 116 11.30 -0.54 0.69
CA SER A 116 10.65 -0.48 -0.62
C SER A 116 10.26 0.95 -1.00
N LEU A 117 9.61 1.68 -0.09
CA LEU A 117 9.21 3.07 -0.33
C LEU A 117 10.41 4.01 -0.49
N VAL A 118 11.49 3.83 0.28
CA VAL A 118 12.75 4.59 0.12
C VAL A 118 13.35 4.37 -1.27
N ARG A 119 13.20 3.17 -1.85
CA ARG A 119 13.59 2.85 -3.22
C ARG A 119 12.58 3.28 -4.28
N LYS A 120 11.51 3.98 -3.86
CA LYS A 120 10.41 4.44 -4.69
C LYS A 120 9.60 3.30 -5.34
N HIS A 121 9.49 2.18 -4.63
CA HIS A 121 8.61 1.07 -4.99
C HIS A 121 7.35 1.17 -4.11
N PRO A 122 6.17 1.45 -4.69
CA PRO A 122 4.93 1.45 -3.92
C PRO A 122 4.60 0.03 -3.44
N VAL A 123 3.93 -0.06 -2.30
CA VAL A 123 3.60 -1.32 -1.63
C VAL A 123 2.09 -1.42 -1.47
N MET A 124 1.50 -2.54 -1.85
CA MET A 124 0.14 -2.90 -1.43
C MET A 124 0.22 -3.84 -0.24
N PHE A 125 -0.58 -3.63 0.79
CA PHE A 125 -0.49 -4.37 2.05
C PHE A 125 -1.85 -4.60 2.70
N GLY A 126 -1.92 -5.67 3.49
CA GLY A 126 -3.12 -6.10 4.20
C GLY A 126 -3.30 -5.34 5.51
N ILE A 127 -4.53 -4.97 5.81
CA ILE A 127 -4.95 -4.32 7.05
C ILE A 127 -6.26 -4.88 7.57
N PHE A 128 -6.49 -4.67 8.85
CA PHE A 128 -7.75 -4.87 9.54
C PHE A 128 -8.61 -3.62 9.40
N LEU A 129 -9.89 -3.83 9.06
CA LEU A 129 -10.93 -2.84 9.26
C LEU A 129 -11.64 -3.09 10.60
N PRO A 130 -12.17 -2.04 11.24
CA PRO A 130 -13.13 -2.21 12.32
C PRO A 130 -14.35 -3.01 11.82
N ASP A 131 -14.88 -3.89 12.66
CA ASP A 131 -16.14 -4.63 12.41
C ASP A 131 -16.09 -5.76 11.35
N ASP A 132 -14.90 -6.27 11.01
CA ASP A 132 -14.74 -7.43 10.11
C ASP A 132 -13.99 -8.59 10.80
N ASP A 133 -14.22 -9.83 10.35
CA ASP A 133 -13.90 -11.08 11.05
C ASP A 133 -12.84 -11.98 10.39
N CYS A 134 -12.12 -11.51 9.36
CA CYS A 134 -11.05 -12.30 8.75
C CYS A 134 -9.81 -12.35 9.67
N ASP A 135 -9.32 -13.56 9.96
CA ASP A 135 -8.17 -13.74 10.86
C ASP A 135 -6.86 -13.15 10.28
N ASP A 136 -6.73 -13.07 8.95
CA ASP A 136 -5.51 -12.65 8.25
C ASP A 136 -5.47 -11.14 7.94
N TYR A 137 -6.46 -10.64 7.19
CA TYR A 137 -6.77 -9.22 6.94
C TYR A 137 -8.10 -9.12 6.17
N ASP A 138 -8.70 -7.93 6.13
CA ASP A 138 -9.99 -7.69 5.45
C ASP A 138 -9.90 -6.65 4.32
N HIS A 139 -8.84 -5.86 4.30
CA HIS A 139 -8.70 -4.80 3.31
C HIS A 139 -7.25 -4.68 2.83
N ILE A 140 -7.09 -4.32 1.56
CA ILE A 140 -5.79 -4.18 0.90
C ILE A 140 -5.68 -2.74 0.42
N ILE A 141 -4.61 -2.06 0.84
CA ILE A 141 -4.42 -0.64 0.54
C ILE A 141 -3.00 -0.36 0.01
N PRO A 142 -2.82 0.70 -0.82
CA PRO A 142 -1.50 1.09 -1.30
C PRO A 142 -0.84 2.08 -0.33
N ALA A 143 0.37 1.76 0.11
CA ALA A 143 1.34 2.70 0.66
C ALA A 143 2.04 3.46 -0.46
N VAL A 144 2.03 4.78 -0.34
CA VAL A 144 2.52 5.72 -1.37
C VAL A 144 3.57 6.69 -0.85
N GLY A 145 3.92 6.61 0.44
CA GLY A 145 4.95 7.46 1.00
C GLY A 145 5.40 7.07 2.39
N ILE A 146 6.55 7.58 2.79
CA ILE A 146 7.14 7.37 4.10
C ILE A 146 7.94 8.60 4.49
N ARG A 147 7.76 9.03 5.75
CA ARG A 147 8.58 10.06 6.39
C ARG A 147 9.42 9.41 7.47
N TYR A 148 10.74 9.56 7.40
CA TYR A 148 11.67 8.76 8.19
C TYR A 148 12.97 9.46 8.55
N ARG A 149 13.70 8.95 9.55
CA ARG A 149 15.06 9.42 9.90
C ARG A 149 16.18 8.56 9.32
N TYR A 150 16.15 7.25 9.56
CA TYR A 150 17.17 6.30 9.11
C TYR A 150 16.55 5.30 8.15
N SER A 151 17.07 5.03 6.96
CA SER A 151 16.33 4.23 5.96
C SER A 151 16.23 2.73 6.28
N ASP A 152 17.13 2.18 7.09
CA ASP A 152 17.37 0.74 7.23
C ASP A 152 17.04 0.16 8.62
N VAL A 153 16.39 0.94 9.48
CA VAL A 153 15.96 0.55 10.82
C VAL A 153 14.47 0.86 10.99
N TYR A 154 13.72 -0.02 11.67
CA TYR A 154 12.36 0.28 12.10
C TYR A 154 12.38 1.41 13.14
N ASP A 155 11.58 2.45 12.92
CA ASP A 155 11.40 3.55 13.87
C ASP A 155 9.89 3.79 14.04
N PRO A 156 9.33 3.64 15.26
CA PRO A 156 7.90 3.80 15.49
C PRO A 156 7.39 5.22 15.22
N ASP A 157 8.28 6.22 15.16
CA ASP A 157 7.91 7.60 14.85
C ASP A 157 7.90 7.90 13.34
N ASP A 158 8.39 6.98 12.51
CA ASP A 158 8.26 7.10 11.07
C ASP A 158 6.79 7.13 10.69
N LYS A 159 6.45 7.86 9.64
CA LYS A 159 5.06 8.02 9.23
C LYS A 159 4.78 7.51 7.84
N LEU A 160 3.91 6.51 7.77
CA LEU A 160 3.42 5.90 6.54
C LEU A 160 2.33 6.78 5.93
N THR A 161 2.41 7.00 4.62
CA THR A 161 1.36 7.63 3.83
C THR A 161 0.69 6.59 2.93
N PHE A 162 -0.64 6.49 2.99
CA PHE A 162 -1.43 5.49 2.26
C PHE A 162 -2.82 6.02 1.83
N TYR A 163 -3.51 5.27 0.97
CA TYR A 163 -4.91 5.53 0.58
C TYR A 163 -5.83 4.46 1.15
N ASP A 164 -6.97 4.86 1.72
CA ASP A 164 -7.99 3.94 2.26
C ASP A 164 -8.92 3.35 1.18
N LEU A 165 -8.85 3.88 -0.05
CA LEU A 165 -9.66 3.53 -1.22
C LEU A 165 -11.14 3.92 -1.14
N TYR A 166 -11.53 4.69 -0.13
CA TYR A 166 -12.88 5.23 0.07
C TYR A 166 -12.89 6.76 0.18
N SER A 167 -11.73 7.36 0.45
CA SER A 167 -11.53 8.79 0.63
C SER A 167 -10.62 9.36 -0.47
N PRO A 168 -10.88 10.62 -0.89
CA PRO A 168 -10.02 11.31 -1.84
C PRO A 168 -8.68 11.78 -1.24
N ARG A 169 -8.39 11.43 0.02
CA ARG A 169 -7.27 11.97 0.81
C ARG A 169 -6.25 10.87 1.09
N ALA A 170 -4.98 11.25 1.10
CA ALA A 170 -3.95 10.45 1.74
C ALA A 170 -4.12 10.50 3.27
N PHE A 171 -3.86 9.38 3.91
CA PHE A 171 -3.75 9.28 5.37
C PHE A 171 -2.28 9.18 5.75
N GLU A 172 -1.92 9.75 6.90
CA GLU A 172 -0.59 9.64 7.49
C GLU A 172 -0.73 9.06 8.91
N ARG A 173 -0.02 7.97 9.23
CA ARG A 173 0.04 7.40 10.59
C ARG A 173 1.47 7.02 10.96
N CYS A 174 1.78 7.11 12.26
CA CYS A 174 3.07 6.63 12.77
C CYS A 174 3.13 5.10 12.62
N LEU A 175 4.33 4.54 12.48
CA LEU A 175 4.55 3.09 12.46
C LEU A 175 4.53 2.48 13.87
N SER A 176 4.19 3.24 14.91
CA SER A 176 4.06 2.70 16.27
C SER A 176 2.93 1.68 16.35
N GLU A 177 3.13 0.64 17.14
CA GLU A 177 2.12 -0.41 17.36
C GLU A 177 0.80 0.16 17.88
N GLU A 178 0.83 1.21 18.70
CA GLU A 178 -0.36 1.91 19.21
C GLU A 178 -1.23 2.53 18.09
N THR A 179 -0.58 3.03 17.03
CA THR A 179 -1.26 3.81 15.99
C THR A 179 -1.50 3.06 14.69
N MET A 180 -0.76 1.98 14.43
CA MET A 180 -0.83 1.26 13.16
C MET A 180 -0.79 -0.26 13.28
N ALA A 181 -0.57 -0.86 14.46
CA ALA A 181 -0.67 -2.31 14.62
C ALA A 181 -1.89 -2.72 15.45
N SER A 182 -2.42 -3.92 15.22
CA SER A 182 -3.44 -4.50 16.10
C SER A 182 -3.53 -6.01 15.96
N THR A 183 -4.11 -6.67 16.97
CA THR A 183 -4.60 -8.04 16.81
C THR A 183 -6.06 -8.01 16.36
N ARG A 184 -6.54 -9.10 15.74
CA ARG A 184 -7.96 -9.22 15.37
C ARG A 184 -8.88 -9.06 16.58
N ALA A 185 -8.50 -9.65 17.71
CA ALA A 185 -9.25 -9.57 18.96
C ALA A 185 -9.42 -8.10 19.42
N ASP A 186 -8.37 -7.29 19.30
CA ASP A 186 -8.42 -5.88 19.70
C ASP A 186 -9.27 -5.03 18.75
N MET A 187 -9.22 -5.31 17.43
CA MET A 187 -10.05 -4.63 16.42
C MET A 187 -11.55 -4.83 16.61
N SER A 188 -11.96 -5.96 17.20
CA SER A 188 -13.37 -6.24 17.53
C SER A 188 -13.89 -5.44 18.74
N THR A 189 -13.02 -4.70 19.43
CA THR A 189 -13.40 -3.82 20.53
C THR A 189 -13.73 -2.42 20.02
N ILE A 190 -14.83 -1.84 20.50
CA ILE A 190 -15.45 -0.56 20.03
C ILE A 190 -14.51 0.67 20.08
N ASN A 191 -13.29 0.55 20.63
CA ASN A 191 -12.38 1.66 20.89
C ASN A 191 -11.25 1.84 19.87
N ILE A 192 -11.07 0.95 18.90
CA ILE A 192 -10.03 1.13 17.87
C ILE A 192 -10.62 1.82 16.65
N ARG A 193 -10.12 3.03 16.34
CA ARG A 193 -10.54 3.81 15.17
C ARG A 193 -9.55 3.67 14.01
N GLY A 194 -10.07 3.11 12.94
CA GLY A 194 -9.44 3.04 11.62
C GLY A 194 -8.45 1.90 11.43
N GLU A 195 -7.77 1.95 10.31
CA GLU A 195 -6.99 0.87 9.72
C GLU A 195 -5.78 0.48 10.58
N ARG A 196 -5.52 -0.82 10.67
CA ARG A 196 -4.39 -1.39 11.41
C ARG A 196 -3.75 -2.53 10.62
N ILE A 197 -2.43 -2.58 10.62
CA ILE A 197 -1.67 -3.72 10.13
C ILE A 197 -1.76 -4.86 11.17
N PRO A 198 -1.90 -6.12 10.77
CA PRO A 198 -1.90 -7.25 11.69
C PRO A 198 -0.60 -7.31 12.51
N LEU A 199 -0.70 -7.55 13.82
CA LEU A 199 0.49 -7.59 14.68
C LEU A 199 1.32 -8.88 14.49
N ILE A 200 0.68 -9.98 14.08
CA ILE A 200 1.27 -11.33 14.11
C ILE A 200 1.80 -11.77 12.74
N THR A 201 0.94 -11.74 11.71
CA THR A 201 1.24 -12.18 10.35
C THR A 201 0.88 -11.07 9.38
N ASP A 202 1.87 -10.54 8.68
CA ASP A 202 1.71 -9.43 7.75
C ASP A 202 1.69 -9.91 6.31
N TYR A 203 1.06 -9.14 5.43
CA TYR A 203 1.00 -9.44 4.01
C TYR A 203 1.27 -8.18 3.20
N GLY A 204 2.14 -8.28 2.20
CA GLY A 204 2.43 -7.16 1.32
C GLY A 204 3.23 -7.52 0.09
N ILE A 205 3.04 -6.72 -0.95
CA ILE A 205 3.74 -6.86 -2.23
C ILE A 205 4.19 -5.47 -2.67
N ALA A 206 5.49 -5.30 -2.88
CA ALA A 206 6.05 -4.11 -3.52
C ALA A 206 6.09 -4.35 -5.03
N ILE A 207 5.57 -3.41 -5.83
CA ILE A 207 5.81 -3.41 -7.28
C ILE A 207 7.07 -2.61 -7.54
N THR A 208 8.04 -3.21 -8.21
CA THR A 208 9.39 -2.65 -8.35
C THR A 208 9.66 -2.10 -9.74
N GLY A 209 8.78 -2.38 -10.71
CA GLY A 209 8.98 -1.95 -12.09
C GLY A 209 8.04 -2.62 -13.07
N VAL A 210 8.17 -2.22 -14.33
CA VAL A 210 7.65 -2.98 -15.46
C VAL A 210 8.71 -4.00 -15.86
N ARG A 211 8.29 -5.25 -16.06
CA ARG A 211 9.14 -6.33 -16.54
C ARG A 211 9.55 -6.03 -17.98
N ASP A 212 10.82 -5.68 -18.13
CA ASP A 212 11.44 -5.39 -19.41
C ASP A 212 12.75 -6.16 -19.54
N LYS A 213 12.77 -7.13 -20.46
CA LYS A 213 13.94 -7.99 -20.70
C LYS A 213 15.12 -7.19 -21.25
N ASP A 214 14.84 -6.14 -22.00
CA ASP A 214 15.86 -5.37 -22.71
C ASP A 214 16.32 -4.14 -21.90
N ARG A 215 15.63 -3.85 -20.77
CA ARG A 215 15.92 -2.74 -19.83
C ARG A 215 15.96 -1.37 -20.53
N VAL A 216 15.08 -1.17 -21.50
CA VAL A 216 14.92 0.06 -22.28
C VAL A 216 13.71 0.89 -21.83
N THR A 217 12.83 0.32 -21.00
CA THR A 217 11.62 0.96 -20.50
C THR A 217 12.00 2.09 -19.55
N LEU A 218 11.53 3.28 -19.87
CA LEU A 218 11.62 4.44 -19.00
C LEU A 218 10.43 4.45 -18.04
N LEU A 219 10.67 4.85 -16.79
CA LEU A 219 9.59 5.10 -15.86
C LEU A 219 8.76 6.28 -16.36
N VAL A 220 7.49 6.02 -16.65
CA VAL A 220 6.49 7.02 -17.03
C VAL A 220 5.36 6.92 -16.01
N HIS A 221 4.83 8.04 -15.56
CA HIS A 221 3.66 8.08 -14.68
C HIS A 221 2.44 8.51 -15.49
N LEU A 222 1.29 7.88 -15.25
CA LEU A 222 0.00 8.32 -15.78
C LEU A 222 -0.78 9.02 -14.67
N ALA A 223 -1.13 10.28 -14.91
CA ALA A 223 -2.07 11.02 -14.07
C ALA A 223 -3.47 10.96 -14.68
N VAL A 224 -4.44 10.47 -13.90
CA VAL A 224 -5.85 10.46 -14.30
C VAL A 224 -6.67 11.21 -13.28
N SER A 225 -7.42 12.21 -13.75
CA SER A 225 -8.16 13.16 -12.91
C SER A 225 -9.41 12.57 -12.27
N ALA A 226 -10.09 11.65 -12.96
CA ALA A 226 -11.21 10.90 -12.40
C ALA A 226 -10.68 9.89 -11.38
N ARG A 227 -11.26 9.81 -10.18
CA ARG A 227 -10.88 8.85 -9.12
C ARG A 227 -11.66 7.54 -9.18
N ASP A 228 -12.86 7.60 -9.72
CA ASP A 228 -13.68 6.46 -10.05
C ASP A 228 -13.30 5.91 -11.42
N GLU A 229 -13.26 4.59 -11.53
CA GLU A 229 -13.30 3.92 -12.82
C GLU A 229 -14.77 3.59 -13.14
N PRO A 230 -15.28 3.90 -14.35
CA PRO A 230 -16.59 3.42 -14.76
C PRO A 230 -16.65 1.89 -14.75
N ASP A 231 -17.63 1.35 -14.03
CA ASP A 231 -17.86 -0.08 -13.98
C ASP A 231 -18.72 -0.54 -15.17
N PRO A 232 -18.18 -1.33 -16.12
CA PRO A 232 -18.93 -1.81 -17.27
C PRO A 232 -20.02 -2.84 -16.92
N GLU A 233 -19.94 -3.50 -15.76
CA GLU A 233 -20.94 -4.49 -15.31
C GLU A 233 -22.18 -3.82 -14.71
N ILE A 234 -22.03 -2.66 -14.07
CA ILE A 234 -23.13 -1.87 -13.51
C ILE A 234 -23.62 -0.82 -14.51
N HIS A 235 -22.70 -0.18 -15.23
CA HIS A 235 -23.01 0.84 -16.22
C HIS A 235 -22.84 0.26 -17.63
N MET A 236 -23.90 -0.38 -18.12
CA MET A 236 -24.03 -0.74 -19.52
C MET A 236 -24.17 0.53 -20.36
N PHE A 237 -23.05 1.20 -20.65
CA PHE A 237 -23.02 2.30 -21.59
C PHE A 237 -23.23 1.73 -23.00
N PHE A 238 -24.46 1.85 -23.51
CA PHE A 238 -24.69 1.81 -24.94
C PHE A 238 -23.97 3.02 -25.56
N PHE A 239 -22.78 2.80 -26.11
CA PHE A 239 -22.26 3.67 -27.15
C PHE A 239 -23.17 3.48 -28.38
N VAL A 240 -24.29 4.22 -28.42
CA VAL A 240 -24.93 4.51 -29.70
C VAL A 240 -24.03 5.53 -30.37
N MET A 241 -23.07 5.03 -31.16
CA MET A 241 -22.46 5.83 -32.21
C MET A 241 -23.59 6.20 -33.18
N LEU A 242 -24.29 7.30 -32.88
CA LEU A 242 -25.20 7.89 -33.85
C LEU A 242 -24.32 8.34 -35.02
N PRO A 243 -24.52 7.79 -36.24
CA PRO A 243 -23.78 8.27 -37.38
C PRO A 243 -24.10 9.76 -37.56
N THR A 244 -23.06 10.59 -37.50
CA THR A 244 -23.10 11.98 -37.94
C THR A 244 -23.20 11.99 -39.47
N SER A 245 -24.39 11.66 -39.97
CA SER A 245 -24.75 11.98 -41.34
C SER A 245 -26.23 12.27 -41.42
N LEU A 246 -26.52 13.46 -41.95
CA LEU A 246 -27.81 13.96 -42.42
C LEU A 246 -28.62 14.75 -41.38
N LEU A 247 -28.23 16.01 -41.21
CA LEU A 247 -29.21 17.09 -41.24
C LEU A 247 -28.96 17.92 -42.51
N PRO A 248 -30.03 18.29 -43.24
CA PRO A 248 -29.95 19.06 -44.49
C PRO A 248 -29.49 20.51 -44.28
#